data_AF-A0A1E7YL39-F1
#
_entry.id   AF-A0A1E7YL39-F1
#
_cell.length_a   1.000
_cell.length_b   1.000
_cell.length_c   1.000
_cell.angle_alpha   90.00
_cell.angle_beta   90.00
_cell.angle_gamma   90.00
#
_symmetry.space_group_name_H-M   'P 1'
#
loop_
_entity.id
_entity.type
_entity.pdbx_description
1 polymer ?
#
loop_
_entity_poly.entity_id
_entity_poly.type
_entity_poly.pdbx_seq_one_letter_code
_entity_poly.pdbx_strand_id
1 'polypeptide(L)'
;MRPLTEYPRRILVAVTGMSPQILTETLWSLAVHQDPAFLPTEIHLFTTTTGARQANNSLLSGDHPWFPQLLQDYDLPAIPFTRESIEVITNTAGEAMDDIRSVEDNEAAASFITERIRQLTEDPDAALHVSLAGGRKTMGYYIGYALSLYGRPQDRLSHVLVSSPFEGSWDFFYPTPYERIIKIGNGEKTLLVDCQDARIDMADIPFVRLRDELPTRFLSGKNGFSQIVEAANRALQPPLLQLNRRDFSVIADNQSIALTDMEFVILYWLAERHREALEWDWDEIGGEFIEAMKKVKSVHSELFIKTQKTVQSNVDMYKKYGDKKILRSYFSSHISDINGKGRLKNEAEHQRSNWT
;
A
#
# COMPACT_ATOMS: atom_id res chain seq x y z
N MET A 1 -8.11 -1.60 -21.75
CA MET A 1 -8.46 -1.76 -20.32
C MET A 1 -9.88 -2.26 -20.26
N ARG A 2 -10.17 -3.27 -19.44
CA ARG A 2 -11.52 -3.82 -19.28
C ARG A 2 -12.47 -2.73 -18.73
N PRO A 3 -13.71 -2.57 -19.23
CA PRO A 3 -14.70 -1.68 -18.62
C PRO A 3 -14.90 -2.01 -17.14
N LEU A 4 -15.07 -1.00 -16.28
CA LEU A 4 -15.21 -1.19 -14.83
C LEU A 4 -16.39 -2.11 -14.48
N THR A 5 -17.44 -2.08 -15.29
CA THR A 5 -18.66 -2.89 -15.16
C THR A 5 -18.45 -4.38 -15.43
N GLU A 6 -17.35 -4.77 -16.07
CA GLU A 6 -17.09 -6.17 -16.36
C GLU A 6 -16.27 -6.87 -15.28
N TYR A 7 -15.67 -6.15 -14.33
CA TYR A 7 -14.98 -6.77 -13.21
C TYR A 7 -15.98 -7.56 -12.35
N PRO A 8 -15.72 -8.85 -12.04
CA PRO A 8 -16.63 -9.69 -11.26
C PRO A 8 -16.80 -9.20 -9.83
N ARG A 9 -15.76 -8.57 -9.28
CA ARG A 9 -15.75 -7.99 -7.94
C ARG A 9 -15.57 -6.47 -8.07
N ARG A 10 -16.56 -5.71 -7.63
CA ARG A 10 -16.59 -4.24 -7.70
C ARG A 10 -16.81 -3.70 -6.31
N ILE A 11 -15.87 -2.92 -5.82
CA ILE A 11 -15.79 -2.57 -4.41
C ILE A 11 -15.98 -1.07 -4.30
N LEU A 12 -16.99 -0.62 -3.55
CA LEU A 12 -17.10 0.78 -3.15
C LEU A 12 -16.49 0.95 -1.76
N VAL A 13 -15.49 1.82 -1.63
CA VAL A 13 -14.91 2.18 -0.34
C VAL A 13 -15.17 3.63 -0.05
N ALA A 14 -15.63 3.93 1.16
CA ALA A 14 -15.79 5.30 1.62
C ALA A 14 -15.22 5.46 3.03
N VAL A 15 -14.77 6.66 3.35
CA VAL A 15 -14.54 7.10 4.73
C VAL A 15 -15.74 7.93 5.17
N THR A 16 -16.19 7.79 6.41
CA THR A 16 -17.19 8.71 6.95
C THR A 16 -16.87 9.13 8.37
N GLY A 17 -17.52 10.22 8.78
CA GLY A 17 -17.49 10.75 10.12
C GLY A 17 -18.90 10.75 10.65
N MET A 18 -19.43 11.95 10.91
CA MET A 18 -20.80 12.10 11.41
C MET A 18 -21.85 12.12 10.31
N SER A 19 -21.46 12.23 9.03
CA SER A 19 -22.38 12.35 7.89
C SER A 19 -22.35 11.09 7.01
N PRO A 20 -23.05 10.01 7.40
CA PRO A 20 -23.11 8.77 6.62
C PRO A 20 -23.89 8.88 5.31
N GLN A 21 -24.66 9.96 5.11
CA GLN A 21 -25.35 10.31 3.85
C GLN A 21 -24.42 10.20 2.64
N ILE A 22 -23.14 10.50 2.85
CA ILE A 22 -22.14 10.50 1.80
C ILE A 22 -22.01 9.15 1.07
N LEU A 23 -22.32 8.05 1.76
CA LEU A 23 -22.33 6.73 1.15
C LEU A 23 -23.47 6.57 0.15
N THR A 24 -24.69 7.01 0.51
CA THR A 24 -25.86 6.91 -0.37
C THR A 24 -25.79 7.92 -1.51
N GLU A 25 -25.26 9.12 -1.27
CA GLU A 25 -24.97 10.13 -2.30
C GLU A 25 -23.98 9.59 -3.34
N THR A 26 -22.90 8.95 -2.87
CA THR A 26 -21.91 8.31 -3.74
C THR A 26 -22.52 7.13 -4.50
N LEU A 27 -23.23 6.24 -3.82
CA LEU A 27 -23.83 5.06 -4.45
C LEU A 27 -24.86 5.44 -5.50
N TRP A 28 -25.73 6.42 -5.21
CA TRP A 28 -26.69 6.95 -6.17
C TRP A 28 -25.97 7.48 -7.42
N SER A 29 -24.91 8.26 -7.24
CA SER A 29 -24.15 8.81 -8.35
C SER A 29 -23.53 7.71 -9.24
N LEU A 30 -23.00 6.65 -8.63
CA LEU A 30 -22.39 5.52 -9.35
C LEU A 30 -23.40 4.60 -10.02
N ALA A 31 -24.48 4.27 -9.32
CA ALA A 31 -25.42 3.22 -9.73
C ALA A 31 -26.60 3.74 -10.56
N VAL A 32 -26.96 5.01 -10.40
CA VAL A 32 -28.16 5.61 -10.99
C VAL A 32 -27.81 6.71 -11.98
N HIS A 33 -26.93 7.65 -11.60
CA HIS A 33 -26.68 8.84 -12.40
C HIS A 33 -25.67 8.62 -13.53
N GLN A 34 -24.65 7.79 -13.29
CA GLN A 34 -23.59 7.54 -14.26
C GLN A 34 -23.99 6.51 -15.33
N ASP A 35 -23.56 6.75 -16.57
CA ASP A 35 -23.66 5.79 -17.68
C ASP A 35 -22.25 5.54 -18.28
N PRO A 36 -21.73 4.29 -18.26
CA PRO A 36 -22.33 3.10 -17.67
C PRO A 36 -22.31 3.12 -16.14
N ALA A 37 -23.38 2.61 -15.53
CA ALA A 37 -23.50 2.51 -14.08
C ALA A 37 -22.45 1.58 -13.47
N PHE A 38 -21.80 2.01 -12.39
CA PHE A 38 -20.94 1.20 -11.56
C PHE A 38 -21.73 0.63 -10.38
N LEU A 39 -22.18 -0.63 -10.49
CA LEU A 39 -22.89 -1.33 -9.43
C LEU A 39 -21.90 -2.10 -8.54
N PRO A 40 -21.58 -1.63 -7.32
CA PRO A 40 -20.69 -2.36 -6.44
C PRO A 40 -21.30 -3.70 -6.03
N THR A 41 -20.45 -4.72 -5.94
CA THR A 41 -20.79 -6.05 -5.42
C THR A 41 -20.52 -6.17 -3.92
N GLU A 42 -19.78 -5.21 -3.35
CA GLU A 42 -19.56 -5.07 -1.92
C GLU A 42 -19.20 -3.62 -1.57
N ILE A 43 -19.41 -3.26 -0.30
CA ILE A 43 -19.16 -1.92 0.22
C ILE A 43 -18.33 -2.02 1.50
N HIS A 44 -17.34 -1.14 1.65
CA HIS A 44 -16.57 -0.95 2.88
C HIS A 44 -16.65 0.51 3.33
N LEU A 45 -17.09 0.72 4.56
CA LEU A 45 -17.21 2.05 5.16
C LEU A 45 -16.26 2.17 6.36
N PHE A 46 -15.21 2.97 6.24
CA PHE A 46 -14.22 3.18 7.29
C PHE A 46 -14.60 4.38 8.16
N THR A 47 -14.67 4.18 9.47
CA THR A 47 -15.11 5.23 10.40
C THR A 47 -14.64 4.95 11.84
N THR A 48 -14.79 5.93 12.75
CA THR A 48 -14.63 5.72 14.19
C THR A 48 -15.87 5.04 14.79
N THR A 49 -15.81 4.56 16.04
CA THR A 49 -16.94 3.95 16.75
C THR A 49 -18.16 4.87 16.80
N THR A 50 -17.95 6.18 16.91
CA THR A 50 -19.05 7.16 16.91
C THR A 50 -19.71 7.23 15.54
N GLY A 51 -18.94 7.34 14.46
CA GLY A 51 -19.50 7.34 13.11
C GLY A 51 -20.11 5.99 12.71
N ALA A 52 -19.59 4.87 13.21
CA ALA A 52 -20.18 3.54 12.98
C ALA A 52 -21.59 3.43 13.58
N ARG A 53 -21.80 3.97 14.79
CA ARG A 53 -23.14 4.07 15.40
C ARG A 53 -24.08 4.91 14.54
N GLN A 54 -23.61 6.05 14.06
CA GLN A 54 -24.40 6.95 13.22
C GLN A 54 -24.76 6.32 11.86
N ALA A 55 -23.79 5.66 11.22
CA ALA A 55 -23.99 4.93 9.97
C ALA A 55 -24.96 3.77 10.15
N ASN A 56 -24.81 2.95 11.19
CA ASN A 56 -25.75 1.86 11.46
C ASN A 56 -27.19 2.38 11.67
N ASN A 57 -27.35 3.43 12.46
CA ASN A 57 -28.67 3.98 12.77
C ASN A 57 -29.35 4.59 11.54
N SER A 58 -28.63 5.35 10.72
CA SER A 58 -29.23 6.02 9.56
C SER A 58 -29.33 5.13 8.32
N LEU A 59 -28.36 4.24 8.10
CA LEU A 59 -28.28 3.48 6.85
C LEU A 59 -28.92 2.09 6.98
N LEU A 60 -28.87 1.44 8.15
CA LEU A 60 -29.21 0.01 8.29
C LEU A 60 -30.40 -0.31 9.21
N SER A 61 -30.54 0.38 10.36
CA SER A 61 -31.41 -0.13 11.45
C SER A 61 -32.33 0.89 12.13
N GLY A 62 -32.29 2.17 11.77
CA GLY A 62 -33.18 3.19 12.35
C GLY A 62 -34.58 3.19 11.75
N ASP A 63 -35.38 4.19 12.12
CA ASP A 63 -36.78 4.34 11.68
C ASP A 63 -36.92 4.37 10.15
N HIS A 64 -35.90 4.92 9.47
CA HIS A 64 -35.79 4.96 8.02
C HIS A 64 -34.39 4.49 7.60
N PRO A 65 -34.21 3.19 7.30
CA PRO A 65 -32.92 2.66 6.85
C PRO A 65 -32.67 3.10 5.40
N TRP A 66 -31.86 4.14 5.23
CA TRP A 66 -31.73 4.82 3.93
C TRP A 66 -31.02 4.01 2.85
N PHE A 67 -30.16 3.07 3.22
CA PHE A 67 -29.47 2.22 2.25
C PHE A 67 -30.44 1.26 1.53
N PRO A 68 -31.22 0.39 2.22
CA PRO A 68 -32.19 -0.45 1.54
C PRO A 68 -33.29 0.36 0.84
N GLN A 69 -33.66 1.54 1.39
CA GLN A 69 -34.60 2.44 0.70
C GLN A 69 -34.04 2.91 -0.65
N LEU A 70 -32.76 3.29 -0.73
CA LEU A 70 -32.12 3.69 -1.99
C LEU A 70 -32.18 2.57 -3.03
N LEU A 71 -31.90 1.33 -2.61
CA LEU A 71 -31.95 0.18 -3.51
C LEU A 71 -33.37 -0.05 -4.02
N GLN A 72 -34.37 0.08 -3.15
CA GLN A 72 -35.78 -0.07 -3.51
C GLN A 72 -36.26 1.05 -4.46
N ASP A 73 -35.91 2.30 -4.16
CA ASP A 73 -36.36 3.48 -4.90
C ASP A 73 -35.93 3.43 -6.37
N TYR A 74 -34.76 2.86 -6.64
CA TYR A 74 -34.18 2.78 -7.98
C TYR A 74 -34.13 1.38 -8.58
N ASP A 75 -34.83 0.40 -7.98
CA ASP A 75 -34.85 -1.01 -8.41
C ASP A 75 -33.42 -1.59 -8.61
N LEU A 76 -32.51 -1.22 -7.71
CA LEU A 76 -31.13 -1.68 -7.74
C LEU A 76 -31.05 -3.13 -7.24
N PRO A 77 -30.14 -3.95 -7.79
CA PRO A 77 -29.91 -5.29 -7.26
C PRO A 77 -29.47 -5.25 -5.80
N ALA A 78 -29.60 -6.37 -5.11
CA ALA A 78 -29.11 -6.49 -3.74
C ALA A 78 -27.58 -6.29 -3.71
N ILE A 79 -27.14 -5.29 -2.94
CA ILE A 79 -25.73 -5.00 -2.69
C ILE A 79 -25.43 -5.34 -1.22
N PRO A 80 -24.52 -6.28 -0.92
CA PRO A 80 -24.11 -6.58 0.44
C PRO A 80 -23.56 -5.33 1.15
N PHE A 81 -24.30 -4.86 2.14
CA PHE A 81 -23.86 -3.83 3.08
C PHE A 81 -24.52 -4.10 4.43
N THR A 82 -23.72 -4.61 5.36
CA THR A 82 -24.17 -5.01 6.70
C THR A 82 -23.38 -4.24 7.76
N ARG A 83 -23.61 -4.55 9.03
CA ARG A 83 -22.85 -3.93 10.12
C ARG A 83 -21.36 -4.25 10.02
N GLU A 84 -21.02 -5.42 9.49
CA GLU A 84 -19.64 -5.86 9.25
C GLU A 84 -18.95 -5.08 8.13
N SER A 85 -19.72 -4.51 7.20
CA SER A 85 -19.21 -3.59 6.17
C SER A 85 -18.78 -2.23 6.75
N ILE A 86 -19.24 -1.90 7.97
CA ILE A 86 -18.87 -0.68 8.69
C ILE A 86 -17.66 -0.99 9.57
N GLU A 87 -16.47 -0.73 9.06
CA GLU A 87 -15.23 -1.07 9.71
C GLU A 87 -14.75 0.06 10.61
N VAL A 88 -14.59 -0.27 11.90
CA VAL A 88 -14.13 0.69 12.90
C VAL A 88 -12.61 0.79 12.88
N ILE A 89 -12.11 2.01 12.71
CA ILE A 89 -10.68 2.31 12.76
C ILE A 89 -10.15 2.01 14.17
N THR A 90 -9.06 1.25 14.26
CA THR A 90 -8.43 0.86 15.52
C THR A 90 -7.13 1.62 15.79
N ASN A 91 -6.78 1.77 17.07
CA ASN A 91 -5.48 2.29 17.49
C ASN A 91 -4.36 1.25 17.27
N THR A 92 -3.13 1.58 17.65
CA THR A 92 -1.96 0.68 17.54
C THR A 92 -2.05 -0.57 18.43
N ALA A 93 -2.88 -0.55 19.48
CA ALA A 93 -3.19 -1.71 20.31
C ALA A 93 -4.31 -2.60 19.72
N GLY A 94 -4.91 -2.21 18.59
CA GLY A 94 -6.02 -2.92 17.96
C GLY A 94 -7.39 -2.62 18.58
N GLU A 95 -7.48 -1.59 19.43
CA GLU A 95 -8.71 -1.20 20.10
C GLU A 95 -9.49 -0.20 19.23
N ALA A 96 -10.82 -0.33 19.20
CA ALA A 96 -11.69 0.56 18.44
C ALA A 96 -11.59 2.02 18.92
N MET A 97 -11.36 2.96 18.01
CA MET A 97 -11.26 4.39 18.35
C MET A 97 -12.63 5.06 18.33
N ASP A 98 -13.00 5.72 19.43
CA ASP A 98 -14.23 6.51 19.50
C ASP A 98 -14.22 7.73 18.57
N ASP A 99 -13.07 8.38 18.46
CA ASP A 99 -12.80 9.56 17.63
C ASP A 99 -11.27 9.68 17.42
N ILE A 100 -10.83 10.44 16.42
CA ILE A 100 -9.40 10.70 16.14
C ILE A 100 -9.03 12.07 16.70
N ARG A 101 -8.33 12.13 17.83
CA ARG A 101 -8.09 13.38 18.57
C ARG A 101 -6.63 13.69 18.83
N SER A 102 -5.77 12.67 18.82
CA SER A 102 -4.32 12.81 19.02
C SER A 102 -3.53 12.62 17.72
N VAL A 103 -2.22 12.89 17.78
CA VAL A 103 -1.31 12.61 16.66
C VAL A 103 -1.20 11.11 16.45
N GLU A 104 -1.13 10.35 17.55
CA GLU A 104 -1.05 8.90 17.57
C GLU A 104 -2.31 8.25 16.97
N ASP A 105 -3.50 8.79 17.28
CA ASP A 105 -4.76 8.32 16.66
C ASP A 105 -4.73 8.55 15.15
N ASN A 106 -4.19 9.69 14.72
CA ASN A 106 -4.15 10.07 13.31
C ASN A 106 -3.15 9.19 12.53
N GLU A 107 -2.01 8.83 13.12
CA GLU A 107 -1.07 7.84 12.57
C GLU A 107 -1.66 6.43 12.52
N ALA A 108 -2.41 6.04 13.55
CA ALA A 108 -3.12 4.76 13.57
C ALA A 108 -4.21 4.70 12.50
N ALA A 109 -4.98 5.78 12.32
CA ALA A 109 -5.97 5.90 11.26
C ALA A 109 -5.34 5.83 9.87
N ALA A 110 -4.20 6.50 9.66
CA ALA A 110 -3.43 6.41 8.42
C ALA A 110 -3.02 4.97 8.12
N SER A 111 -2.48 4.27 9.12
CA SER A 111 -2.03 2.88 8.98
C SER A 111 -3.20 1.93 8.72
N PHE A 112 -4.32 2.09 9.43
CA PHE A 112 -5.54 1.30 9.20
C PHE A 112 -6.05 1.46 7.77
N ILE A 113 -6.30 2.71 7.33
CA ILE A 113 -6.84 2.99 6.00
C ILE A 113 -5.89 2.47 4.91
N THR A 114 -4.59 2.70 5.08
CA THR A 114 -3.56 2.26 4.13
C THR A 114 -3.53 0.75 3.98
N GLU A 115 -3.54 0.01 5.09
CA GLU A 115 -3.53 -1.45 5.07
C GLU A 115 -4.82 -2.01 4.48
N ARG A 116 -5.98 -1.41 4.75
CA ARG A 116 -7.24 -1.85 4.15
C ARG A 116 -7.29 -1.63 2.64
N ILE A 117 -6.83 -0.47 2.15
CA ILE A 117 -6.72 -0.24 0.70
C ILE A 117 -5.70 -1.19 0.06
N ARG A 118 -4.57 -1.47 0.72
CA ARG A 118 -3.61 -2.48 0.24
C ARG A 118 -4.29 -3.84 0.09
N GLN A 119 -5.02 -4.31 1.09
CA GLN A 119 -5.73 -5.59 1.08
C GLN A 119 -6.83 -5.65 0.01
N LEU A 120 -7.64 -4.59 -0.13
CA LEU A 120 -8.72 -4.54 -1.12
C LEU A 120 -8.19 -4.48 -2.57
N THR A 121 -6.93 -4.09 -2.76
CA THR A 121 -6.27 -4.07 -4.08
C THR A 121 -5.39 -5.29 -4.36
N GLU A 122 -5.36 -6.30 -3.47
CA GLU A 122 -4.60 -7.55 -3.68
C GLU A 122 -5.17 -8.39 -4.84
N ASP A 123 -6.50 -8.42 -4.99
CA ASP A 123 -7.21 -9.26 -5.96
C ASP A 123 -7.27 -8.60 -7.35
N PRO A 124 -6.47 -9.03 -8.34
CA PRO A 124 -6.36 -8.36 -9.65
C PRO A 124 -7.67 -8.32 -10.45
N ASP A 125 -8.64 -9.19 -10.13
CA ASP A 125 -9.95 -9.26 -10.78
C ASP A 125 -11.00 -8.39 -10.08
N ALA A 126 -10.60 -7.62 -9.05
CA ALA A 126 -11.43 -6.59 -8.45
C ALA A 126 -11.20 -5.20 -9.08
N ALA A 127 -12.23 -4.37 -9.08
CA ALA A 127 -12.14 -2.93 -9.32
C ALA A 127 -12.61 -2.15 -8.09
N LEU A 128 -11.78 -1.22 -7.63
CA LEU A 128 -12.02 -0.40 -6.44
C LEU A 128 -12.48 1.00 -6.85
N HIS A 129 -13.63 1.45 -6.36
CA HIS A 129 -14.06 2.85 -6.41
C HIS A 129 -13.99 3.46 -5.02
N VAL A 130 -13.16 4.47 -4.84
CA VAL A 130 -12.93 5.13 -3.55
C VAL A 130 -13.60 6.50 -3.53
N SER A 131 -14.46 6.72 -2.53
CA SER A 131 -15.00 8.05 -2.24
C SER A 131 -14.11 8.79 -1.25
N LEU A 132 -13.67 9.99 -1.64
CA LEU A 132 -12.92 10.93 -0.80
C LEU A 132 -13.80 11.67 0.22
N ALA A 133 -15.12 11.55 0.07
CA ALA A 133 -16.05 12.40 0.77
C ALA A 133 -16.42 11.79 2.13
N GLY A 134 -16.28 12.59 3.19
CA GLY A 134 -16.64 12.21 4.56
C GLY A 134 -15.47 12.11 5.54
N GLY A 135 -15.78 11.99 6.82
CA GLY A 135 -14.79 11.85 7.89
C GLY A 135 -14.10 13.13 8.29
N ARG A 136 -13.06 13.00 9.12
CA ARG A 136 -12.11 14.09 9.35
C ARG A 136 -11.31 14.30 8.07
N LYS A 137 -10.94 15.56 7.77
CA LYS A 137 -10.20 15.94 6.55
C LYS A 137 -8.96 15.05 6.29
N THR A 138 -8.28 14.61 7.34
CA THR A 138 -7.12 13.72 7.25
C THR A 138 -7.47 12.31 6.77
N MET A 139 -8.66 11.77 7.08
CA MET A 139 -9.10 10.47 6.57
C MET A 139 -9.24 10.48 5.04
N GLY A 140 -9.82 11.55 4.49
CA GLY A 140 -9.87 11.76 3.04
C GLY A 140 -8.47 11.79 2.42
N TYR A 141 -7.55 12.56 3.02
CA TYR A 141 -6.15 12.57 2.59
C TYR A 141 -5.53 11.15 2.59
N TYR A 142 -5.69 10.39 3.68
CA TYR A 142 -5.10 9.06 3.80
C TYR A 142 -5.69 8.05 2.83
N ILE A 143 -7.00 8.05 2.59
CA ILE A 143 -7.59 7.08 1.66
C ILE A 143 -7.18 7.37 0.21
N GLY A 144 -7.12 8.64 -0.20
CA GLY A 144 -6.62 9.02 -1.52
C GLY A 144 -5.12 8.74 -1.69
N TYR A 145 -4.33 8.96 -0.65
CA TYR A 145 -2.89 8.70 -0.69
C TYR A 145 -2.57 7.19 -0.65
N ALA A 146 -3.31 6.41 0.14
CA ALA A 146 -3.23 4.95 0.11
C ALA A 146 -3.57 4.40 -1.28
N LEU A 147 -4.57 4.98 -1.96
CA LEU A 147 -4.89 4.61 -3.33
C LEU A 147 -3.80 5.06 -4.32
N SER A 148 -3.08 6.15 -4.05
CA SER A 148 -1.90 6.51 -4.86
C SER A 148 -0.78 5.48 -4.74
N LEU A 149 -0.58 4.92 -3.55
CA LEU A 149 0.41 3.88 -3.28
C LEU A 149 0.01 2.52 -3.87
N TYR A 150 -1.25 2.12 -3.72
CA TYR A 150 -1.68 0.74 -3.99
C TYR A 150 -2.69 0.59 -5.14
N GLY A 151 -3.28 1.69 -5.61
CA GLY A 151 -4.29 1.69 -6.64
C GLY A 151 -3.74 1.20 -7.98
N ARG A 152 -4.58 0.44 -8.67
CA ARG A 152 -4.30 -0.20 -9.96
C ARG A 152 -4.90 0.61 -11.10
N PRO A 153 -4.61 0.27 -12.36
CA PRO A 153 -5.14 1.01 -13.50
C PRO A 153 -6.68 1.08 -13.54
N GLN A 154 -7.38 0.05 -13.06
CA GLN A 154 -8.85 0.03 -12.97
C GLN A 154 -9.43 0.77 -11.76
N ASP A 155 -8.65 1.07 -10.73
CA ASP A 155 -9.21 1.68 -9.52
C ASP A 155 -9.53 3.17 -9.76
N ARG A 156 -10.55 3.70 -9.09
CA ARG A 156 -11.06 5.08 -9.26
C ARG A 156 -11.16 5.79 -7.92
N LEU A 157 -11.06 7.11 -7.98
CA LEU A 157 -11.17 8.01 -6.84
C LEU A 157 -12.13 9.12 -7.22
N SER A 158 -13.15 9.38 -6.40
CA SER A 158 -14.12 10.43 -6.67
C SER A 158 -14.51 11.22 -5.44
N HIS A 159 -15.14 12.36 -5.66
CA HIS A 159 -15.80 13.15 -4.63
C HIS A 159 -17.16 13.61 -5.15
N VAL A 160 -18.20 13.44 -4.35
CA VAL A 160 -19.54 13.94 -4.69
C VAL A 160 -19.74 15.35 -4.15
N LEU A 161 -20.46 16.16 -4.92
CA LEU A 161 -20.82 17.53 -4.61
C LEU A 161 -22.35 17.63 -4.64
N VAL A 162 -22.94 17.84 -3.47
CA VAL A 162 -24.39 17.98 -3.33
C VAL A 162 -24.77 19.44 -3.54
N SER A 163 -25.75 19.71 -4.39
CA SER A 163 -26.23 21.06 -4.64
C SER A 163 -26.85 21.70 -3.40
N SER A 164 -26.66 23.01 -3.23
CA SER A 164 -27.40 23.79 -2.24
C SER A 164 -28.93 23.74 -2.51
N PRO A 165 -29.79 23.69 -1.48
CA PRO A 165 -29.48 23.75 -0.05
C PRO A 165 -29.29 22.38 0.63
N PHE A 166 -29.22 21.28 -0.13
CA PHE A 166 -29.20 19.92 0.41
C PHE A 166 -27.88 19.53 1.11
N GLU A 167 -26.76 20.17 0.73
CA GLU A 167 -25.44 19.90 1.29
C GLU A 167 -25.42 19.96 2.83
N GLY A 168 -24.99 18.88 3.47
CA GLY A 168 -24.86 18.79 4.93
C GLY A 168 -26.18 18.69 5.69
N SER A 169 -27.32 18.56 5.00
CA SER A 169 -28.61 18.30 5.63
C SER A 169 -28.66 16.89 6.24
N TRP A 170 -29.19 16.78 7.46
CA TRP A 170 -29.38 15.49 8.13
C TRP A 170 -30.52 14.66 7.55
N ASP A 171 -31.42 15.30 6.81
CA ASP A 171 -32.63 14.69 6.25
C ASP A 171 -32.53 14.34 4.76
N PHE A 172 -31.41 14.69 4.11
CA PHE A 172 -31.13 14.37 2.70
C PHE A 172 -30.10 13.25 2.58
N PHE A 173 -30.37 12.22 1.78
CA PHE A 173 -29.47 11.08 1.58
C PHE A 173 -29.16 10.78 0.10
N TYR A 174 -30.08 11.11 -0.79
CA TYR A 174 -29.96 11.01 -2.24
C TYR A 174 -31.17 11.70 -2.88
N PRO A 175 -31.12 12.07 -4.17
CA PRO A 175 -32.29 12.56 -4.90
C PRO A 175 -33.32 11.45 -5.01
N THR A 176 -34.54 11.65 -4.52
CA THR A 176 -35.61 10.64 -4.57
C THR A 176 -36.30 10.66 -5.94
N PRO A 177 -36.79 9.52 -6.43
CA PRO A 177 -37.58 9.47 -7.67
C PRO A 177 -39.04 9.91 -7.48
N TYR A 178 -39.40 10.36 -6.28
CA TYR A 178 -40.71 10.86 -5.88
C TYR A 178 -40.57 12.10 -4.99
N GLU A 179 -41.66 12.84 -4.86
CA GLU A 179 -41.73 14.01 -3.99
C GLU A 179 -41.43 13.63 -2.53
N ARG A 180 -40.38 14.24 -1.98
CA ARG A 180 -40.03 14.14 -0.56
C ARG A 180 -39.59 15.50 -0.05
N ILE A 181 -40.53 16.21 0.57
CA ILE A 181 -40.25 17.53 1.15
C ILE A 181 -39.51 17.39 2.49
N ILE A 182 -38.35 18.04 2.60
CA ILE A 182 -37.57 18.17 3.84
C ILE A 182 -37.43 19.64 4.25
N LYS A 183 -37.14 19.85 5.54
CA LYS A 183 -36.89 21.17 6.11
C LYS A 183 -35.38 21.40 6.23
N ILE A 184 -34.88 22.49 5.64
CA ILE A 184 -33.47 22.85 5.73
C ILE A 184 -33.33 24.25 6.34
N GLY A 185 -32.44 24.38 7.32
CA GLY A 185 -32.17 25.64 8.03
C GLY A 185 -32.68 25.63 9.47
N ASN A 186 -32.64 26.79 10.13
CA ASN A 186 -33.15 26.98 11.48
C ASN A 186 -34.03 28.24 11.60
N GLY A 187 -35.07 28.15 12.43
CA GLY A 187 -35.96 29.29 12.73
C GLY A 187 -36.62 29.89 11.48
N GLU A 188 -36.62 31.22 11.37
CA GLU A 188 -37.27 31.97 10.29
C GLU A 188 -36.64 31.76 8.90
N LYS A 189 -35.45 31.15 8.81
CA LYS A 189 -34.77 30.83 7.54
C LYS A 189 -34.96 29.37 7.10
N THR A 190 -36.02 28.72 7.57
CA THR A 190 -36.33 27.34 7.17
C THR A 190 -36.89 27.31 5.76
N LEU A 191 -36.22 26.59 4.87
CA LEU A 191 -36.69 26.29 3.52
C LEU A 191 -37.36 24.91 3.50
N LEU A 192 -38.48 24.81 2.78
CA LEU A 192 -39.05 23.54 2.38
C LEU A 192 -38.57 23.24 0.97
N VAL A 193 -37.86 22.12 0.81
CA VAL A 193 -37.30 21.70 -0.48
C VAL A 193 -37.61 20.25 -0.73
N ASP A 194 -37.79 19.89 -2.00
CA ASP A 194 -38.04 18.53 -2.43
C ASP A 194 -36.73 17.83 -2.76
N CYS A 195 -36.48 16.66 -2.16
CA CYS A 195 -35.28 15.86 -2.44
C CYS A 195 -35.16 15.49 -3.93
N GLN A 196 -36.26 15.38 -4.68
CA GLN A 196 -36.21 15.06 -6.12
C GLN A 196 -35.48 16.12 -6.95
N ASP A 197 -35.43 17.38 -6.47
CA ASP A 197 -34.79 18.50 -7.16
C ASP A 197 -33.29 18.60 -6.86
N ALA A 198 -32.78 17.78 -5.95
CA ALA A 198 -31.37 17.77 -5.59
C ALA A 198 -30.51 17.26 -6.76
N ARG A 199 -29.38 17.93 -6.98
CA ARG A 199 -28.35 17.48 -7.92
C ARG A 199 -27.12 17.04 -7.15
N ILE A 200 -26.57 15.90 -7.54
CA ILE A 200 -25.30 15.41 -7.04
C ILE A 200 -24.36 15.27 -8.23
N ASP A 201 -23.32 16.09 -8.25
CA ASP A 201 -22.26 15.99 -9.24
C ASP A 201 -21.14 15.10 -8.70
N MET A 202 -20.59 14.21 -9.52
CA MET A 202 -19.42 13.40 -9.16
C MET A 202 -18.18 13.92 -9.88
N ALA A 203 -17.17 14.33 -9.12
CA ALA A 203 -15.87 14.67 -9.65
C ALA A 203 -14.94 13.46 -9.59
N ASP A 204 -14.47 12.99 -10.75
CA ASP A 204 -13.35 12.06 -10.84
C ASP A 204 -12.05 12.78 -10.46
N ILE A 205 -11.32 12.23 -9.50
CA ILE A 205 -10.09 12.82 -8.98
C ILE A 205 -8.90 12.04 -9.55
N PRO A 206 -8.10 12.63 -10.44
CA PRO A 206 -6.88 11.98 -10.92
C PRO A 206 -5.88 11.84 -9.78
N PHE A 207 -5.16 10.72 -9.75
CA PHE A 207 -4.13 10.45 -8.76
C PHE A 207 -2.95 9.70 -9.38
N VAL A 208 -1.76 9.94 -8.84
CA VAL A 208 -0.52 9.30 -9.29
C VAL A 208 -0.50 7.85 -8.80
N ARG A 209 -0.19 6.91 -9.69
CA ARG A 209 -0.08 5.49 -9.36
C ARG A 209 1.38 5.16 -9.14
N LEU A 210 1.70 4.79 -7.91
CA LEU A 210 3.04 4.42 -7.48
C LEU A 210 3.18 2.91 -7.24
N ARG A 211 2.11 2.14 -7.40
CA ARG A 211 2.07 0.70 -7.09
C ARG A 211 3.23 -0.06 -7.74
N ASP A 212 3.48 0.19 -9.01
CA ASP A 212 4.51 -0.52 -9.78
C ASP A 212 5.94 -0.06 -9.45
N GLU A 213 6.08 1.09 -8.78
CA GLU A 213 7.35 1.65 -8.30
C GLU A 213 7.65 1.23 -6.84
N LEU A 214 6.66 0.70 -6.13
CA LEU A 214 6.85 0.22 -4.77
C LEU A 214 7.56 -1.15 -4.79
N PRO A 215 8.57 -1.36 -3.92
CA PRO A 215 9.11 -2.70 -3.71
C PRO A 215 8.00 -3.70 -3.36
N THR A 216 7.98 -4.87 -3.99
CA THR A 216 6.90 -5.87 -3.86
C THR A 216 6.58 -6.25 -2.41
N ARG A 217 7.57 -6.23 -1.52
CA ARG A 217 7.37 -6.45 -0.07
C ARG A 217 6.37 -5.47 0.59
N PHE A 218 6.14 -4.29 0.02
CA PHE A 218 5.16 -3.34 0.52
C PHE A 218 3.77 -3.60 -0.05
N LEU A 219 3.68 -4.39 -1.13
CA LEU A 219 2.44 -4.88 -1.69
C LEU A 219 1.89 -6.09 -0.91
N SER A 220 2.71 -6.75 -0.08
CA SER A 220 2.36 -7.93 0.73
C SER A 220 2.65 -7.74 2.22
N GLY A 221 1.82 -8.28 3.11
CA GLY A 221 2.03 -8.21 4.56
C GLY A 221 1.65 -6.87 5.18
N LYS A 222 1.74 -6.77 6.51
CA LYS A 222 1.35 -5.56 7.26
C LYS A 222 2.54 -4.62 7.38
N ASN A 223 2.46 -3.45 6.74
CA ASN A 223 3.45 -2.39 6.86
C ASN A 223 2.78 -1.12 7.42
N GLY A 224 3.46 -0.42 8.33
CA GLY A 224 2.94 0.86 8.83
C GLY A 224 2.95 1.92 7.73
N PHE A 225 2.00 2.85 7.76
CA PHE A 225 1.91 3.93 6.77
C PHE A 225 3.23 4.69 6.62
N SER A 226 3.81 5.15 7.74
CA SER A 226 5.07 5.90 7.74
C SER A 226 6.23 5.08 7.16
N GLN A 227 6.26 3.77 7.39
CA GLN A 227 7.31 2.89 6.85
C GLN A 227 7.25 2.79 5.32
N ILE A 228 6.03 2.74 4.76
CA ILE A 228 5.82 2.70 3.31
C ILE A 228 6.27 4.03 2.69
N VAL A 229 5.90 5.16 3.30
CA VAL A 229 6.30 6.50 2.84
C VAL A 229 7.81 6.68 2.91
N GLU A 230 8.44 6.29 4.01
CA GLU A 230 9.90 6.33 4.16
C GLU A 230 10.59 5.49 3.08
N ALA A 231 10.08 4.29 2.80
CA ALA A 231 10.66 3.42 1.81
C ALA A 231 10.46 3.93 0.37
N ALA A 232 9.28 4.46 0.05
CA ALA A 232 9.01 5.09 -1.24
C ALA A 232 9.93 6.30 -1.46
N ASN A 233 10.07 7.17 -0.46
CA ASN A 233 11.00 8.30 -0.50
C ASN A 233 12.46 7.85 -0.62
N ARG A 234 12.83 6.74 0.03
CA ARG A 234 14.18 6.18 -0.07
C ARG A 234 14.47 5.61 -1.45
N ALA A 235 13.48 5.01 -2.12
CA ALA A 235 13.65 4.48 -3.48
C ALA A 235 13.98 5.55 -4.52
N LEU A 236 13.59 6.81 -4.27
CA LEU A 236 13.91 7.96 -5.13
C LEU A 236 15.34 8.50 -4.97
N GLN A 237 16.09 8.02 -3.97
CA GLN A 237 17.45 8.47 -3.65
C GLN A 237 18.48 7.45 -4.15
N PRO A 238 19.73 7.84 -4.50
CA PRO A 238 20.78 6.89 -4.92
C PRO A 238 20.95 5.76 -3.90
N PRO A 239 21.21 4.50 -4.31
CA PRO A 239 21.35 3.38 -3.38
C PRO A 239 22.51 3.61 -2.40
N LEU A 240 22.31 3.26 -1.13
CA LEU A 240 23.27 3.44 -0.06
C LEU A 240 23.56 2.09 0.60
N LEU A 241 24.82 1.68 0.55
CA LEU A 241 25.33 0.52 1.26
C LEU A 241 26.34 0.97 2.31
N GLN A 242 26.09 0.64 3.58
CA GLN A 242 27.00 0.89 4.69
C GLN A 242 27.47 -0.45 5.26
N LEU A 243 28.79 -0.59 5.36
CA LEU A 243 29.44 -1.80 5.88
C LEU A 243 30.28 -1.43 7.10
N ASN A 244 29.98 -2.00 8.26
CA ASN A 244 30.78 -1.79 9.46
C ASN A 244 31.70 -3.00 9.70
N ARG A 245 33.01 -2.75 9.55
CA ARG A 245 34.04 -3.79 9.70
C ARG A 245 34.23 -4.27 11.14
N ARG A 246 33.77 -3.54 12.15
CA ARG A 246 34.00 -3.88 13.57
C ARG A 246 33.01 -4.91 14.09
N ASP A 247 31.74 -4.76 13.73
CA ASP A 247 30.64 -5.61 14.19
C ASP A 247 30.02 -6.46 13.07
N PHE A 248 30.56 -6.36 11.84
CA PHE A 248 30.08 -7.05 10.64
C PHE A 248 28.62 -6.71 10.28
N SER A 249 28.14 -5.54 10.71
CA SER A 249 26.80 -5.07 10.34
C SER A 249 26.77 -4.48 8.93
N VAL A 250 25.67 -4.76 8.23
CA VAL A 250 25.38 -4.25 6.89
C VAL A 250 24.08 -3.49 6.93
N ILE A 251 24.06 -2.26 6.41
CA ILE A 251 22.85 -1.47 6.23
C ILE A 251 22.72 -1.15 4.75
N ALA A 252 21.60 -1.53 4.13
CA ALA A 252 21.22 -1.11 2.79
C ALA A 252 19.97 -0.26 2.87
N ASP A 253 20.02 0.99 2.40
CA ASP A 253 18.86 1.89 2.33
C ASP A 253 18.05 1.96 3.63
N ASN A 254 18.75 2.12 4.76
CA ASN A 254 18.25 2.15 6.14
C ASN A 254 17.81 0.80 6.73
N GLN A 255 18.10 -0.31 6.04
CA GLN A 255 17.76 -1.64 6.53
C GLN A 255 18.97 -2.47 6.91
N SER A 256 18.98 -2.96 8.15
CA SER A 256 19.97 -3.92 8.61
C SER A 256 19.82 -5.26 7.89
N ILE A 257 20.86 -5.75 7.22
CA ILE A 257 20.89 -7.05 6.56
C ILE A 257 21.75 -7.98 7.41
N ALA A 258 21.15 -9.09 7.88
CA ALA A 258 21.86 -10.11 8.61
C ALA A 258 22.65 -10.99 7.62
N LEU A 259 23.96 -10.82 7.59
CA LEU A 259 24.89 -11.64 6.81
C LEU A 259 25.72 -12.55 7.72
N THR A 260 26.13 -13.69 7.20
CA THR A 260 27.20 -14.47 7.82
C THR A 260 28.54 -13.74 7.65
N ASP A 261 29.52 -14.11 8.47
CA ASP A 261 30.88 -13.59 8.36
C ASP A 261 31.46 -13.68 6.94
N MET A 262 31.20 -14.80 6.25
CA MET A 262 31.70 -15.04 4.90
C MET A 262 31.00 -14.15 3.87
N GLU A 263 29.68 -14.01 3.99
CA GLU A 263 28.87 -13.16 3.13
C GLU A 263 29.25 -11.68 3.29
N PHE A 264 29.52 -11.23 4.53
CA PHE A 264 30.01 -9.87 4.78
C PHE A 264 31.36 -9.64 4.08
N VAL A 265 32.31 -10.57 4.19
CA VAL A 265 33.63 -10.45 3.55
C VAL A 265 33.49 -10.35 2.03
N ILE A 266 32.63 -11.18 1.43
CA ILE A 266 32.37 -11.12 -0.02
C ILE A 266 31.74 -9.80 -0.42
N LEU A 267 30.72 -9.32 0.30
CA LEU A 267 30.08 -8.05 0.01
C LEU A 267 31.06 -6.87 0.17
N TYR A 268 31.91 -6.90 1.20
CA TYR A 268 32.96 -5.91 1.41
C TYR A 268 33.98 -5.89 0.27
N TRP A 269 34.42 -7.06 -0.19
CA TRP A 269 35.33 -7.17 -1.33
C TRP A 269 34.69 -6.61 -2.62
N LEU A 270 33.44 -6.95 -2.91
CA LEU A 270 32.72 -6.42 -4.07
C LEU A 270 32.53 -4.90 -3.98
N ALA A 271 32.24 -4.36 -2.78
CA ALA A 271 32.10 -2.93 -2.56
C ALA A 271 33.42 -2.17 -2.76
N GLU A 272 34.55 -2.72 -2.29
CA GLU A 272 35.88 -2.13 -2.55
C GLU A 272 36.21 -2.14 -4.05
N ARG A 273 35.94 -3.25 -4.75
CA ARG A 273 36.15 -3.34 -6.21
C ARG A 273 35.34 -2.32 -6.97
N HIS A 274 34.06 -2.14 -6.61
CA HIS A 274 33.21 -1.12 -7.23
C HIS A 274 33.73 0.30 -6.94
N ARG A 275 34.18 0.57 -5.72
CA ARG A 275 34.73 1.88 -5.33
C ARG A 275 36.03 2.22 -6.06
N GLU A 276 36.86 1.21 -6.34
CA GLU A 276 38.14 1.35 -7.03
C GLU A 276 38.01 1.18 -8.56
N ALA A 277 36.79 0.94 -9.07
CA ALA A 277 36.49 0.73 -10.48
C ALA A 277 37.37 -0.36 -11.15
N LEU A 278 37.59 -1.47 -10.43
CA LEU A 278 38.45 -2.56 -10.90
C LEU A 278 37.75 -3.44 -11.95
N GLU A 279 38.44 -3.72 -13.06
CA GLU A 279 38.00 -4.69 -14.06
C GLU A 279 38.11 -6.13 -13.53
N TRP A 280 37.36 -7.06 -14.14
CA TRP A 280 37.35 -8.46 -13.75
C TRP A 280 38.54 -9.22 -14.33
N ASP A 281 39.53 -9.54 -13.48
CA ASP A 281 40.63 -10.44 -13.82
C ASP A 281 40.59 -11.74 -12.99
N TRP A 282 40.31 -12.86 -13.65
CA TRP A 282 40.22 -14.17 -13.01
C TRP A 282 41.55 -14.69 -12.45
N ASP A 283 42.68 -14.17 -12.94
CA ASP A 283 44.00 -14.54 -12.46
C ASP A 283 44.33 -13.86 -11.11
N GLU A 284 43.72 -12.70 -10.83
CA GLU A 284 43.99 -11.87 -9.63
C GLU A 284 42.90 -11.98 -8.55
N ILE A 285 41.64 -12.28 -8.93
CA ILE A 285 40.47 -12.34 -8.02
C ILE A 285 40.72 -13.12 -6.72
N GLY A 286 41.41 -14.27 -6.81
CA GLY A 286 41.69 -15.09 -5.63
C GLY A 286 42.58 -14.36 -4.62
N GLY A 287 43.63 -13.69 -5.10
CA GLY A 287 44.55 -12.91 -4.26
C GLY A 287 43.87 -11.68 -3.69
N GLU A 288 43.17 -10.92 -4.54
CA GLU A 288 42.41 -9.73 -4.13
C GLU A 288 41.40 -10.03 -3.02
N PHE A 289 40.65 -11.13 -3.16
CA PHE A 289 39.65 -11.53 -2.18
C PHE A 289 40.29 -11.82 -0.81
N ILE A 290 41.45 -12.50 -0.79
CA ILE A 290 42.19 -12.75 0.46
C ILE A 290 42.71 -11.44 1.07
N GLU A 291 43.19 -10.50 0.26
CA GLU A 291 43.60 -9.17 0.77
C GLU A 291 42.42 -8.39 1.36
N ALA A 292 41.25 -8.41 0.71
CA ALA A 292 40.03 -7.84 1.27
C ALA A 292 39.62 -8.53 2.58
N MET A 293 39.75 -9.86 2.65
CA MET A 293 39.45 -10.61 3.87
C MET A 293 40.36 -10.24 5.04
N LYS A 294 41.65 -9.98 4.80
CA LYS A 294 42.60 -9.51 5.85
C LYS A 294 42.17 -8.18 6.48
N LYS A 295 41.49 -7.32 5.71
CA LYS A 295 40.94 -6.06 6.22
C LYS A 295 39.75 -6.29 7.17
N VAL A 296 39.11 -7.46 7.13
CA VAL A 296 37.84 -7.73 7.82
C VAL A 296 38.01 -8.75 8.95
N LYS A 297 38.76 -9.82 8.74
CA LYS A 297 38.97 -10.91 9.71
C LYS A 297 40.45 -11.04 10.06
N SER A 298 40.71 -11.43 11.31
CA SER A 298 42.07 -11.78 11.75
C SER A 298 42.61 -12.95 10.91
N VAL A 299 43.88 -12.86 10.52
CA VAL A 299 44.59 -13.92 9.78
C VAL A 299 44.71 -15.23 10.57
N HIS A 300 44.52 -15.17 11.88
CA HIS A 300 44.50 -16.34 12.76
C HIS A 300 43.10 -16.94 12.96
N SER A 301 42.06 -16.33 12.41
CA SER A 301 40.69 -16.87 12.53
C SER A 301 40.55 -18.16 11.72
N GLU A 302 39.77 -19.11 12.24
CA GLU A 302 39.49 -20.37 11.56
C GLU A 302 38.87 -20.13 10.18
N LEU A 303 37.95 -19.17 10.09
CA LEU A 303 37.32 -18.77 8.83
C LEU A 303 38.36 -18.30 7.81
N PHE A 304 39.31 -17.45 8.20
CA PHE A 304 40.37 -16.98 7.30
C PHE A 304 41.23 -18.13 6.80
N ILE A 305 41.72 -18.98 7.71
CA ILE A 305 42.62 -20.10 7.37
C ILE A 305 41.92 -21.08 6.40
N LYS A 306 40.66 -21.43 6.68
CA LYS A 306 39.87 -22.34 5.83
C LYS A 306 39.58 -21.73 4.46
N THR A 307 39.20 -20.45 4.44
CA THR A 307 38.88 -19.72 3.21
C THR A 307 40.11 -19.56 2.33
N GLN A 308 41.25 -19.16 2.91
CA GLN A 308 42.52 -19.02 2.17
C GLN A 308 42.95 -20.33 1.52
N LYS A 309 42.89 -21.46 2.26
CA LYS A 309 43.19 -22.78 1.70
C LYS A 309 42.26 -23.15 0.54
N THR A 310 40.96 -22.91 0.71
CA THR A 310 39.95 -23.24 -0.30
C THR A 310 40.11 -22.41 -1.57
N VAL A 311 40.27 -21.09 -1.41
CA VAL A 311 40.48 -20.17 -2.54
C VAL A 311 41.79 -20.49 -3.26
N GLN A 312 42.89 -20.72 -2.54
CA GLN A 312 44.17 -21.09 -3.15
C GLN A 312 44.05 -22.38 -3.96
N SER A 313 43.41 -23.41 -3.40
CA SER A 313 43.17 -24.67 -4.11
C SER A 313 42.36 -24.46 -5.40
N ASN A 314 41.34 -23.60 -5.35
CA ASN A 314 40.53 -23.28 -6.54
C ASN A 314 41.32 -22.49 -7.59
N VAL A 315 42.19 -21.57 -7.17
CA VAL A 315 43.10 -20.84 -8.06
C VAL A 315 44.08 -21.79 -8.74
N ASP A 316 44.68 -22.72 -7.98
CA ASP A 316 45.63 -23.70 -8.52
C ASP A 316 44.94 -24.63 -9.54
N MET A 317 43.71 -25.07 -9.25
CA MET A 317 42.92 -25.84 -10.20
C MET A 317 42.56 -25.05 -11.44
N TYR A 318 42.15 -23.79 -11.29
CA TYR A 318 41.88 -22.90 -12.42
C TYR A 318 43.13 -22.72 -13.30
N LYS A 319 44.31 -22.43 -12.72
CA LYS A 319 45.57 -22.32 -13.46
C LYS A 319 45.97 -23.62 -14.16
N LYS A 320 45.68 -24.77 -13.54
CA LYS A 320 46.00 -26.09 -14.10
C LYS A 320 45.10 -26.48 -15.28
N TYR A 321 43.80 -26.17 -15.22
CA TYR A 321 42.81 -26.65 -16.18
C TYR A 321 42.25 -25.56 -17.11
N GLY A 322 42.52 -24.29 -16.85
CA GLY A 322 41.97 -23.14 -17.59
C GLY A 322 40.46 -22.94 -17.41
N ASP A 323 39.80 -23.68 -16.51
CA ASP A 323 38.35 -23.63 -16.33
C ASP A 323 37.93 -22.58 -15.29
N LYS A 324 37.53 -21.41 -15.79
CA LYS A 324 37.02 -20.29 -14.98
C LYS A 324 35.78 -20.64 -14.16
N LYS A 325 35.06 -21.72 -14.50
CA LYS A 325 33.87 -22.14 -13.74
C LYS A 325 34.19 -22.53 -12.30
N ILE A 326 35.41 -22.97 -12.02
CA ILE A 326 35.85 -23.41 -10.68
C ILE A 326 35.78 -22.24 -9.69
N LEU A 327 36.46 -21.13 -9.99
CA LEU A 327 36.43 -19.93 -9.16
C LEU A 327 35.05 -19.27 -9.19
N ARG A 328 34.42 -19.21 -10.36
CA ARG A 328 33.08 -18.62 -10.50
C ARG A 328 32.06 -19.34 -9.61
N SER A 329 32.05 -20.67 -9.57
CA SER A 329 31.10 -21.44 -8.77
C SER A 329 31.25 -21.19 -7.28
N TYR A 330 32.48 -21.01 -6.80
CA TYR A 330 32.76 -20.72 -5.40
C TYR A 330 32.16 -19.38 -4.94
N PHE A 331 32.39 -18.30 -5.70
CA PHE A 331 31.83 -16.99 -5.34
C PHE A 331 30.33 -16.90 -5.63
N SER A 332 29.85 -17.58 -6.69
CA SER A 332 28.44 -17.49 -7.11
C SER A 332 27.48 -18.05 -6.06
N SER A 333 27.84 -19.08 -5.30
CA SER A 333 26.98 -19.60 -4.23
C SER A 333 26.73 -18.53 -3.16
N HIS A 334 27.80 -17.91 -2.66
CA HIS A 334 27.70 -16.86 -1.66
C HIS A 334 27.03 -15.59 -2.17
N ILE A 335 27.32 -15.18 -3.42
CA ILE A 335 26.64 -14.04 -4.05
C ILE A 335 25.15 -14.35 -4.20
N SER A 336 24.78 -15.59 -4.53
CA SER A 336 23.38 -16.01 -4.56
C SER A 336 22.74 -15.94 -3.18
N ASP A 337 23.45 -16.30 -2.10
CA ASP A 337 22.94 -16.19 -0.73
C ASP A 337 22.81 -14.73 -0.27
N ILE A 338 23.78 -13.87 -0.59
CA ILE A 338 23.73 -12.43 -0.32
C ILE A 338 22.58 -11.79 -1.08
N ASN A 339 22.46 -12.07 -2.38
CA ASN A 339 21.34 -11.61 -3.20
C ASN A 339 20.04 -12.18 -2.67
N GLY A 340 20.03 -13.44 -2.22
CA GLY A 340 18.90 -14.08 -1.58
C GLY A 340 18.51 -13.40 -0.28
N LYS A 341 19.43 -12.89 0.53
CA LYS A 341 19.15 -12.16 1.78
C LYS A 341 18.78 -10.70 1.55
N GLY A 342 19.37 -10.07 0.53
CA GLY A 342 18.97 -8.77 0.02
C GLY A 342 17.59 -8.82 -0.63
N ARG A 343 17.27 -9.91 -1.34
CA ARG A 343 15.96 -10.20 -1.98
C ARG A 343 14.93 -10.78 -1.01
N LEU A 344 15.27 -11.59 -0.03
CA LEU A 344 14.31 -11.98 1.03
C LEU A 344 13.86 -10.74 1.85
N LYS A 345 14.57 -9.61 1.70
CA LYS A 345 14.11 -8.28 2.07
C LYS A 345 13.55 -7.41 0.92
N ASN A 346 13.77 -7.70 -0.36
CA ASN A 346 13.34 -6.86 -1.50
C ASN A 346 12.49 -7.54 -2.62
N GLU A 347 12.48 -8.86 -2.78
CA GLU A 347 11.77 -9.69 -3.78
C GLU A 347 11.64 -11.14 -3.23
N ALA A 348 10.47 -11.63 -2.81
CA ALA A 348 9.62 -12.32 -3.79
C ALA A 348 9.15 -11.33 -4.86
N GLU A 349 9.46 -11.37 -6.14
CA GLU A 349 10.23 -12.19 -7.11
C GLU A 349 10.30 -11.22 -8.34
N HIS A 350 11.21 -11.20 -9.32
CA HIS A 350 11.56 -12.27 -10.25
C HIS A 350 12.66 -11.79 -11.24
N GLN A 351 13.63 -12.68 -11.47
CA GLN A 351 14.39 -13.01 -12.70
C GLN A 351 15.02 -11.97 -13.65
N ARG A 352 16.35 -12.15 -13.75
CA ARG A 352 17.26 -12.17 -14.92
C ARG A 352 17.47 -10.86 -15.70
N SER A 353 18.67 -10.29 -15.52
CA SER A 353 19.53 -9.96 -16.66
C SER A 353 21.01 -10.01 -16.26
N ASN A 354 21.85 -10.21 -17.27
CA ASN A 354 23.21 -10.71 -17.24
C ASN A 354 24.22 -9.74 -16.61
N TRP A 355 25.13 -10.30 -15.83
CA TRP A 355 26.42 -9.68 -15.56
C TRP A 355 27.26 -9.73 -16.83
N THR A 356 27.52 -8.55 -17.40
CA THR A 356 28.76 -8.20 -18.10
C THR A 356 29.51 -7.22 -17.22
#